data_AF-A0A1Z9N6E6-F1
#
_entry.id   AF-A0A1Z9N6E6-F1
#
_cell.length_a   1.000
_cell.length_b   1.000
_cell.length_c   1.000
_cell.angle_alpha   90.00
_cell.angle_beta   90.00
_cell.angle_gamma   90.00
#
_symmetry.space_group_name_H-M   'P 1'
#
loop_
_entity.id
_entity.type
_entity.pdbx_description
1 polymer ?
#
loop_
_entity_poly.entity_id
_entity_poly.type
_entity_poly.pdbx_seq_one_letter_code
_entity_poly.pdbx_strand_id
1 'polypeptide(L)' 'MYWTLELASYLSDAPWPATKDELIDFSIRTGAPLEVVENLQSIEDEEDIYESIEE' A
#
# COMPACT_ATOMS: atom_id res chain seq x y z
N MET A 1 3.19 5.38 -11.92
CA MET A 1 2.12 4.69 -11.16
C MET A 1 1.07 5.72 -10.80
N TYR A 2 -0.22 5.43 -10.97
CA TYR A 2 -1.30 6.38 -10.65
C TYR A 2 -1.92 5.98 -9.32
N TRP A 3 -1.40 6.51 -8.22
CA TRP A 3 -2.10 6.46 -6.94
C TRP A 3 -3.28 7.42 -7.01
N THR A 4 -4.48 6.90 -7.24
CA THR A 4 -5.69 7.73 -7.17
C THR A 4 -6.02 8.02 -5.69
N LEU A 5 -6.71 9.13 -5.45
CA LEU A 5 -7.14 9.51 -4.09
C LEU A 5 -7.96 8.39 -3.41
N GLU A 6 -8.70 7.61 -4.21
CA GLU A 6 -9.49 6.48 -3.72
C GLU A 6 -8.61 5.33 -3.26
N LEU A 7 -7.55 4.98 -4.02
CA LEU A 7 -6.59 3.95 -3.60
C LEU A 7 -5.84 4.36 -2.33
N ALA A 8 -5.47 5.65 -2.24
CA ALA A 8 -4.82 6.18 -1.05
C ALA A 8 -5.71 6.11 0.20
N SER A 9 -7.03 6.23 0.04
CA SER A 9 -7.97 6.09 1.18
C SER A 9 -7.95 4.69 1.81
N TYR A 10 -7.66 3.63 1.04
CA TYR A 10 -7.58 2.27 1.59
C TYR A 10 -6.35 2.07 2.46
N LEU A 11 -5.27 2.79 2.18
CA LEU A 11 -4.01 2.67 2.91
C LEU A 11 -3.86 3.72 4.02
N SER A 12 -4.79 4.67 4.17
CA SER A 12 -4.72 5.65 5.27
C SER A 12 -4.76 4.97 6.64
N ASP A 13 -5.47 3.85 6.74
CA ASP A 13 -5.65 3.05 7.95
C ASP A 13 -4.67 1.86 8.04
N ALA A 14 -3.70 1.80 7.13
CA ALA A 14 -2.68 0.76 7.17
C ALA A 14 -1.79 0.89 8.43
N PRO A 15 -1.17 -0.21 8.89
CA PRO A 15 -0.41 -0.23 10.14
C PRO A 15 0.99 0.37 9.97
N TRP A 16 1.07 1.66 9.62
CA TRP A 16 2.34 2.35 9.48
C TRP A 16 3.12 2.46 10.80
N PRO A 17 4.46 2.43 10.80
CA PRO A 17 5.32 2.20 9.64
C PRO A 17 5.30 0.73 9.19
N ALA A 18 5.21 0.48 7.88
CA ALA A 18 4.98 -0.85 7.32
C ALA A 18 5.85 -1.13 6.10
N THR A 19 6.22 -2.39 5.88
CA THR A 19 6.91 -2.82 4.65
C THR A 19 5.93 -2.98 3.48
N LYS A 20 6.45 -3.02 2.25
CA LYS A 20 5.64 -3.32 1.06
C LYS A 20 4.78 -4.57 1.22
N ASP A 21 5.38 -5.64 1.76
CA ASP A 21 4.69 -6.92 2.01
C ASP A 21 3.56 -6.76 3.04
N GLU A 22 3.79 -6.01 4.12
CA GLU A 22 2.78 -5.75 5.14
C GLU A 22 1.61 -4.91 4.60
N LEU A 23 1.87 -3.95 3.71
CA LEU A 23 0.84 -3.17 3.04
C LEU A 23 0.03 -4.02 2.05
N ILE A 24 0.68 -4.95 1.35
CA ILE A 24 0.02 -5.92 0.46
C ILE A 24 -0.90 -6.83 1.27
N ASP A 25 -0.39 -7.41 2.36
CA ASP A 25 -1.15 -8.28 3.25
C ASP A 25 -2.34 -7.54 3.89
N PHE A 26 -2.12 -6.30 4.33
CA PHE A 26 -3.18 -5.46 4.83
C PHE A 26 -4.27 -5.23 3.78
N SER A 27 -3.88 -4.87 2.55
CA SER A 27 -4.80 -4.63 1.43
C SER A 27 -5.63 -5.88 1.10
N ILE A 28 -5.02 -7.06 1.09
CA ILE A 28 -5.72 -8.34 0.87
C ILE A 28 -6.70 -8.63 2.02
N ARG A 29 -6.28 -8.41 3.28
CA ARG A 29 -7.08 -8.72 4.47
C ARG A 29 -8.27 -7.77 4.66
N THR A 30 -8.12 -6.50 4.28
CA THR A 30 -9.21 -5.51 4.36
C THR A 30 -10.14 -5.56 3.16
N GLY A 31 -9.78 -6.30 2.10
CA GLY A 31 -10.57 -6.39 0.87
C GLY A 31 -10.41 -5.15 -0.01
N ALA A 32 -9.24 -4.52 0.02
CA ALA A 32 -8.91 -3.43 -0.89
C ALA A 32 -9.00 -3.90 -2.36
N PRO A 33 -9.31 -2.99 -3.30
CA PRO A 33 -9.35 -3.31 -4.72
C PRO A 33 -8.04 -3.91 -5.21
N LEU A 34 -8.12 -4.85 -6.17
CA LEU A 34 -6.95 -5.51 -6.76
C LEU A 34 -5.92 -4.50 -7.29
N GLU A 35 -6.37 -3.36 -7.82
CA GLU A 35 -5.52 -2.28 -8.30
C GLU A 35 -4.59 -1.70 -7.22
N VAL A 36 -5.02 -1.66 -5.93
CA VAL A 36 -4.14 -1.24 -4.81
C VAL A 36 -2.99 -2.23 -4.65
N VAL A 37 -3.31 -3.52 -4.67
CA VAL A 37 -2.33 -4.60 -4.51
C VAL A 37 -1.37 -4.64 -5.68
N GLU A 38 -1.87 -4.52 -6.92
CA GLU A 38 -1.04 -4.47 -8.13
C GLU A 38 -0.12 -3.25 -8.15
N ASN A 39 -0.62 -2.09 -7.70
CA ASN A 39 0.21 -0.91 -7.54
C ASN A 39 1.32 -1.14 -6.52
N LEU A 40 1.00 -1.65 -5.32
CA LEU A 40 2.02 -1.97 -4.30
C LEU A 40 3.07 -2.95 -4.83
N GLN A 41 2.66 -4.04 -5.48
CA GLN A 41 3.60 -5.02 -6.06
C GLN A 41 4.47 -4.45 -7.18
N SER A 42 3.96 -3.44 -7.89
CA SER A 42 4.68 -2.77 -8.97
C SER A 42 5.68 -1.73 -8.45
N ILE A 43 5.72 -1.45 -7.14
CA ILE A 43 6.79 -0.66 -6.53
C ILE A 43 8.04 -1.54 -6.52
N GLU A 44 9.15 -1.03 -7.07
CA GLU A 44 10.44 -1.74 -7.04
C GLU A 44 10.80 -2.06 -5.59
N ASP A 45 11.37 -3.24 -5.33
CA ASP A 45 11.80 -3.67 -3.98
C ASP A 45 12.89 -2.75 -3.43
N GLU A 46 12.48 -1.61 -2.91
CA GLU A 46 13.18 -0.86 -1.89
C GLU A 46 12.76 -1.54 -0.58
N GLU A 47 13.68 -2.24 0.11
CA GLU A 47 13.47 -2.79 1.47
C GLU A 47 13.21 -1.69 2.52
N ASP A 48 12.74 -0.52 2.07
CA ASP A 48 12.45 0.65 2.85
C ASP A 48 11.07 0.50 3.52
N ILE A 49 11.05 0.94 4.76
CA ILE A 49 9.87 0.98 5.59
C ILE A 49 9.12 2.25 5.22
N TYR A 50 7.88 2.13 4.80
CA TYR A 50 7.04 3.28 4.54
C TYR A 50 6.48 3.81 5.86
N GLU A 51 6.63 5.10 6.11
CA GLU A 51 6.14 5.76 7.33
C GLU A 51 4.70 6.29 7.19
N SER A 52 4.28 6.56 5.96
CA SER A 52 2.90 6.96 5.64
C SER A 52 2.62 6.79 4.14
N ILE A 53 1.40 7.08 3.70
CA ILE A 53 1.07 7.12 2.27
C ILE A 53 1.61 8.37 1.54
N GLU A 54 2.08 9.37 2.28
CA GLU A 54 2.56 10.64 1.70
C GLU A 54 4.09 10.70 1.57
N GLU A 55 4.79 9.73 2.17
CA GLU A 55 6.25 9.70 2.35
C GLU A 55 6.90 8.68 1.42
#